data_AF-A0A7J5ESB5-F1
#
_entry.id   AF-A0A7J5ESB5-F1
#
_cell.length_a   1.000
_cell.length_b   1.000
_cell.length_c   1.000
_cell.angle_alpha   90.00
_cell.angle_beta   90.00
_cell.angle_gamma   90.00
#
_symmetry.space_group_name_H-M   'P 1'
#
loop_
_entity.id
_entity.type
_entity.pdbx_description
1 polymer ?
#
loop_
_entity_poly.entity_id
_entity_poly.type
_entity_poly.pdbx_seq_one_letter_code
_entity_poly.pdbx_strand_id
1 'polypeptide(L)'
;MTAAFEGTAAGLGQRFAPRWSGANAYVAENDEVPKLDWEWMLAAGVALGSFLSSRASADRHPPRVSAIWARRFGTSPVRRDLGAFLGGALMMLGARVAKGCTSGHAISGNMQLAASSWLFSPVMAAAAAGVAHLLFGRPVARAR
;
A
#
# COMPACT_ATOMS: atom_id res chain seq x y z
N MET A 1 -7.97 8.54 -2.20
CA MET A 1 -7.39 7.84 -1.04
C MET A 1 -5.99 8.35 -0.71
N THR A 2 -5.15 8.65 -1.70
CA THR A 2 -3.79 9.14 -1.44
C THR A 2 -3.80 10.49 -0.70
N ALA A 3 -4.76 11.37 -0.99
CA ALA A 3 -4.94 12.65 -0.31
C ALA A 3 -5.22 12.50 1.20
N ALA A 4 -6.01 11.49 1.61
CA ALA A 4 -6.23 11.21 3.04
C ALA A 4 -4.91 10.88 3.76
N PHE A 5 -4.04 10.08 3.15
CA PHE A 5 -2.73 9.76 3.73
C PHE A 5 -1.76 10.93 3.67
N GLU A 6 -1.75 11.68 2.56
CA GLU A 6 -0.89 12.84 2.33
C GLU A 6 -1.21 13.99 3.28
N GLY A 7 -2.47 14.38 3.42
CA GLY A 7 -2.89 15.44 4.35
C GLY A 7 -2.55 15.08 5.80
N THR A 8 -2.67 13.80 6.18
CA THR A 8 -2.29 13.32 7.51
C THR A 8 -0.78 13.34 7.72
N ALA A 9 -0.02 12.86 6.73
CA ALA A 9 1.44 12.88 6.76
C ALA A 9 1.99 14.31 6.79
N ALA A 10 1.38 15.22 6.02
CA ALA A 10 1.70 16.64 5.99
C ALA A 10 1.41 17.29 7.35
N GLY A 11 0.23 17.04 7.94
CA GLY A 11 -0.13 17.54 9.26
C GLY A 11 0.81 17.05 10.38
N LEU A 12 1.16 15.75 10.36
CA LEU A 12 2.16 15.20 11.27
C LEU A 12 3.56 15.79 11.01
N GLY A 13 3.94 15.98 9.75
CA GLY A 13 5.20 16.59 9.34
C GLY A 13 5.36 18.03 9.85
N GLN A 14 4.29 18.83 9.79
CA GLN A 14 4.26 20.17 10.37
C GLN A 14 4.41 20.14 11.91
N ARG A 15 3.81 19.14 12.57
CA ARG A 15 3.85 19.04 14.03
C ARG A 15 5.19 18.58 14.58
N PHE A 16 5.84 17.63 13.91
CA PHE A 16 7.04 16.96 14.44
C PHE A 16 8.35 17.40 13.76
N ALA A 17 8.34 17.82 12.51
CA ALA A 17 9.55 18.19 11.77
C ALA A 17 9.32 19.30 10.71
N PRO A 18 8.87 20.51 11.11
CA PRO A 18 8.45 21.56 10.17
C PRO A 18 9.59 22.10 9.29
N ARG A 19 10.85 22.02 9.72
CA ARG A 19 12.02 22.54 8.97
C ARG A 19 12.59 21.55 7.96
N TRP A 20 12.40 20.24 8.14
CA TRP A 20 12.99 19.19 7.31
C TRP A 20 12.01 18.56 6.32
N SER A 21 10.72 18.59 6.64
CA SER A 21 9.68 17.91 5.87
C SER A 21 9.23 18.65 4.62
N GLY A 22 9.52 19.95 4.49
CA GLY A 22 8.91 20.79 3.45
C GLY A 22 7.38 20.91 3.56
N ALA A 23 6.78 20.40 4.64
CA ALA A 23 5.33 20.29 4.80
C ALA A 23 4.61 21.64 4.81
N ASN A 24 5.30 22.72 5.19
CA ASN A 24 4.73 24.07 5.14
C ASN A 24 4.56 24.57 3.69
N ALA A 25 5.52 24.27 2.81
CA ALA A 25 5.41 24.62 1.38
C ALA A 25 4.37 23.72 0.69
N TYR A 26 4.37 22.42 1.00
CA TYR A 26 3.40 21.47 0.45
C TYR A 26 1.95 21.81 0.81
N VAL A 27 1.69 22.15 2.08
CA VAL A 27 0.33 22.54 2.53
C VAL A 27 -0.08 23.92 2.01
N ALA A 28 0.86 24.86 1.88
CA ALA A 28 0.57 26.17 1.29
C ALA A 28 0.24 26.08 -0.21
N GLU A 29 0.88 25.16 -0.94
CA GLU A 29 0.66 24.96 -2.38
C GLU A 29 -0.59 24.12 -2.68
N ASN A 30 -0.89 23.11 -1.86
CA ASN A 30 -1.99 22.17 -2.12
C ASN A 30 -3.27 22.46 -1.30
N ASP A 31 -3.28 23.50 -0.47
CA ASP A 31 -4.36 23.84 0.49
C ASP A 31 -4.83 22.61 1.33
N GLU A 32 -3.88 21.70 1.57
CA GLU A 32 -4.09 20.43 2.28
C GLU A 32 -4.01 20.65 3.79
N VAL A 33 -4.98 21.39 4.32
CA VAL A 33 -5.32 21.26 5.75
C VAL A 33 -5.83 19.82 5.95
N PRO A 34 -5.43 19.09 7.02
CA PRO A 34 -5.96 17.75 7.30
C PRO A 34 -7.49 17.81 7.46
N LYS A 35 -8.21 17.56 6.38
CA LYS A 35 -9.68 17.57 6.35
C LYS A 35 -10.15 16.13 6.49
N LEU A 36 -11.11 15.93 7.38
CA LEU A 36 -11.87 14.69 7.46
C LEU A 36 -12.84 14.65 6.27
N ASP A 37 -12.31 14.32 5.10
CA ASP A 37 -13.09 14.17 3.88
C ASP A 37 -13.64 12.74 3.74
N TRP A 38 -14.52 12.53 2.76
CA TRP A 38 -15.12 11.23 2.47
C TRP A 38 -14.07 10.13 2.23
N GLU A 39 -12.91 10.46 1.66
CA GLU A 39 -11.80 9.51 1.46
C GLU A 39 -11.24 8.98 2.77
N TRP A 40 -11.17 9.86 3.79
CA TRP A 40 -10.72 9.53 5.14
C TRP A 40 -11.73 8.61 5.82
N MET A 41 -13.03 8.93 5.71
CA MET A 41 -14.11 8.08 6.21
C MET A 41 -14.13 6.72 5.53
N LEU A 42 -13.88 6.66 4.22
CA LEU A 42 -13.78 5.42 3.46
C LEU A 42 -12.58 4.58 3.92
N ALA A 43 -11.40 5.18 4.10
CA ALA A 43 -10.22 4.48 4.63
C ALA A 43 -10.48 3.91 6.04
N ALA A 44 -11.09 4.71 6.92
CA ALA A 44 -11.49 4.26 8.26
C ALA A 44 -12.53 3.14 8.21
N GLY A 45 -13.52 3.24 7.31
CA GLY A 45 -14.52 2.21 7.08
C GLY A 45 -13.93 0.88 6.60
N VAL A 46 -12.96 0.92 5.68
CA VAL A 46 -12.22 -0.28 5.23
C VAL A 46 -11.43 -0.90 6.39
N ALA A 47 -10.75 -0.09 7.20
CA ALA A 47 -10.02 -0.58 8.37
C ALA A 47 -10.94 -1.24 9.41
N LEU A 48 -12.04 -0.59 9.77
CA LEU A 48 -13.01 -1.14 10.72
C LEU A 48 -13.75 -2.36 10.15
N GLY A 49 -14.17 -2.30 8.90
CA GLY A 49 -14.86 -3.40 8.23
C GLY A 49 -14.00 -4.64 8.08
N SER A 50 -12.73 -4.48 7.70
CA SER A 50 -11.77 -5.61 7.65
C SER A 50 -11.50 -6.20 9.03
N PHE A 51 -11.40 -5.37 10.07
CA PHE A 51 -11.22 -5.84 11.45
C PHE A 51 -12.44 -6.64 11.94
N LEU A 52 -13.65 -6.10 11.76
CA LEU A 52 -14.89 -6.79 12.16
C LEU A 52 -15.10 -8.08 11.36
N SER A 53 -14.84 -8.05 10.05
CA SER A 53 -14.91 -9.23 9.19
C SER A 53 -13.91 -10.31 9.64
N SER A 54 -12.67 -9.94 9.92
CA SER A 54 -11.65 -10.87 10.44
C SER A 54 -12.06 -11.51 11.78
N ARG A 55 -12.74 -10.76 12.66
CA ARG A 55 -13.26 -11.30 13.93
C ARG A 55 -14.45 -12.23 13.72
N ALA A 56 -15.33 -11.91 12.78
CA ALA A 56 -16.55 -12.68 12.51
C ALA A 56 -16.28 -13.98 11.73
N SER A 57 -15.32 -13.98 10.80
CA SER A 57 -15.08 -15.10 9.88
C SER A 57 -14.40 -16.33 10.52
N ALA A 58 -14.10 -16.31 11.82
CA ALA A 58 -13.29 -17.35 12.49
C ALA A 58 -11.97 -17.67 11.74
N ASP A 59 -11.49 -16.72 10.94
CA ASP A 59 -10.33 -16.91 10.08
C ASP A 59 -9.10 -17.05 10.98
N ARG A 60 -8.50 -18.23 10.94
CA ARG A 60 -7.36 -18.57 11.80
C ARG A 60 -6.22 -17.65 11.44
N HIS A 61 -5.67 -16.94 12.44
CA HIS A 61 -4.50 -16.08 12.29
C HIS A 61 -3.42 -16.81 11.50
N PRO A 62 -3.16 -16.42 10.23
CA PRO A 62 -2.12 -17.06 9.45
C PRO A 62 -0.78 -16.85 10.17
N PRO A 63 0.16 -17.80 10.05
CA PRO A 63 1.45 -17.66 10.69
C PRO A 63 2.08 -16.33 10.26
N ARG A 64 2.61 -15.59 11.24
CA ARG A 64 3.21 -14.25 11.04
C ARG A 64 4.24 -14.22 9.92
N VAL A 65 4.88 -15.36 9.66
CA VAL A 65 5.69 -15.60 8.48
C VAL A 65 5.02 -16.66 7.62
N SER A 66 4.68 -16.32 6.38
CA SER A 66 4.06 -17.27 5.44
C SER A 66 5.05 -18.38 5.07
N ALA A 67 4.54 -19.58 4.76
CA ALA A 67 5.39 -20.71 4.37
C ALA A 67 6.26 -20.40 3.13
N ILE A 68 5.76 -19.58 2.20
CA ILE A 68 6.49 -19.16 1.00
C ILE A 68 7.66 -18.23 1.39
N TRP A 69 7.43 -17.26 2.28
CA TRP A 69 8.49 -16.39 2.77
C TRP A 69 9.53 -17.18 3.57
N ALA A 70 9.06 -18.07 4.46
CA ALA A 70 9.92 -18.90 5.30
C ALA A 70 10.89 -19.74 4.49
N ARG A 71 10.42 -20.35 3.39
CA ARG A 71 11.27 -21.12 2.48
C ARG A 71 12.37 -20.27 1.83
N ARG A 72 12.09 -19.01 1.51
CA ARG A 72 13.01 -18.18 0.70
C ARG A 72 13.94 -17.28 1.51
N PHE A 73 13.45 -16.74 2.62
CA PHE A 73 14.11 -15.71 3.43
C PHE A 73 14.27 -16.10 4.91
N GLY A 74 13.77 -17.28 5.29
CA GLY A 74 13.81 -17.82 6.65
C GLY A 74 12.58 -17.43 7.49
N THR A 75 12.50 -18.00 8.69
CA THR A 75 11.36 -17.86 9.62
C THR A 75 11.39 -16.59 10.46
N SER A 76 12.34 -15.68 10.24
CA SER A 76 12.47 -14.45 11.03
C SER A 76 11.29 -13.49 10.78
N PRO A 77 10.51 -13.15 11.81
CA PRO A 77 9.39 -12.21 11.66
C PRO A 77 9.85 -10.79 11.30
N VAL A 78 10.96 -10.34 11.89
CA VAL A 78 11.51 -9.00 11.62
C VAL A 78 11.87 -8.83 10.15
N ARG A 79 12.48 -9.86 9.53
CA ARG A 79 12.81 -9.82 8.09
C ARG A 79 11.55 -9.72 7.22
N ARG A 80 10.49 -10.44 7.58
CA ARG A 80 9.20 -10.39 6.88
C ARG A 80 8.57 -9.00 7.01
N ASP A 81 8.56 -8.45 8.21
CA ASP A 81 7.92 -7.16 8.48
C ASP A 81 8.67 -6.02 7.79
N LEU A 82 10.01 -6.05 7.79
CA LEU A 82 10.84 -5.12 7.01
C LEU A 82 10.56 -5.24 5.51
N GLY A 83 10.45 -6.46 4.98
CA GLY A 83 10.07 -6.68 3.57
C GLY A 83 8.69 -6.12 3.24
N ALA A 84 7.71 -6.33 4.11
CA ALA A 84 6.35 -5.80 3.95
C ALA A 84 6.33 -4.27 4.03
N PHE A 85 7.10 -3.67 4.95
CA PHE A 85 7.22 -2.23 5.09
C PHE A 85 7.86 -1.58 3.85
N LEU A 86 8.98 -2.11 3.38
CA LEU A 86 9.67 -1.61 2.18
C LEU A 86 8.79 -1.77 0.94
N GLY A 87 8.10 -2.90 0.79
CA GLY A 87 7.12 -3.13 -0.27
C GLY A 87 5.98 -2.11 -0.22
N GLY A 88 5.43 -1.86 0.97
CA GLY A 88 4.38 -0.87 1.18
C GLY A 88 4.83 0.56 0.85
N ALA A 89 6.04 0.95 1.24
CA ALA A 89 6.62 2.25 0.91
C ALA A 89 6.78 2.43 -0.61
N LEU A 90 7.27 1.40 -1.30
CA LEU A 90 7.40 1.43 -2.76
C LEU A 90 6.03 1.48 -3.47
N MET A 91 5.04 0.75 -2.95
CA MET A 91 3.66 0.82 -3.45
C MET A 91 3.05 2.21 -3.27
N MET A 92 3.28 2.86 -2.13
CA MET A 92 2.81 4.23 -1.89
C MET A 92 3.46 5.24 -2.83
N LEU A 93 4.78 5.13 -3.02
CA LEU A 93 5.49 5.95 -4.00
C LEU A 93 4.93 5.76 -5.41
N GLY A 94 4.74 4.51 -5.83
CA GLY A 94 4.15 4.18 -7.13
C GLY A 94 2.74 4.75 -7.30
N ALA A 95 1.90 4.63 -6.27
CA ALA A 95 0.54 5.18 -6.29
C ALA A 95 0.53 6.71 -6.44
N ARG A 96 1.48 7.41 -5.79
CA ARG A 96 1.63 8.86 -5.97
C ARG A 96 2.04 9.23 -7.38
N VAL A 97 3.05 8.55 -7.93
CA VAL A 97 3.54 8.80 -9.30
C VAL A 97 2.44 8.54 -10.33
N ALA A 98 1.64 7.49 -10.13
CA ALA A 98 0.51 7.17 -10.99
C ALA A 98 -0.73 8.06 -10.78
N LYS A 99 -0.71 8.97 -9.78
CA LYS A 99 -1.87 9.74 -9.32
C LYS A 99 -3.10 8.85 -9.11
N GLY A 100 -2.89 7.63 -8.59
CA GLY A 100 -3.92 6.62 -8.51
C GLY A 100 -3.45 5.34 -7.81
N CYS A 101 -4.40 4.60 -7.26
CA CYS A 101 -4.14 3.31 -6.61
C CYS A 101 -4.98 2.20 -7.27
N THR A 102 -4.89 0.97 -6.75
CA THR A 102 -5.64 -0.17 -7.28
C THR A 102 -7.15 0.08 -7.28
N SER A 103 -7.74 0.66 -6.22
CA SER A 103 -9.18 0.96 -6.21
C SER A 103 -9.55 2.02 -7.25
N GLY A 104 -8.74 3.05 -7.42
CA GLY A 104 -8.98 4.12 -8.39
C GLY A 104 -8.78 3.67 -9.84
N HIS A 105 -7.58 3.22 -10.20
CA HIS A 105 -7.28 2.84 -11.58
C HIS A 105 -7.78 1.45 -11.95
N ALA A 106 -7.60 0.44 -11.09
CA ALA A 106 -7.89 -0.95 -11.47
C ALA A 106 -9.37 -1.33 -11.28
N ILE A 107 -10.08 -0.76 -10.31
CA ILE A 107 -11.52 -1.03 -10.09
C ILE A 107 -12.36 0.03 -10.79
N SER A 108 -12.43 1.24 -10.23
CA SER A 108 -13.36 2.29 -10.70
C SER A 108 -13.05 2.77 -12.11
N GLY A 109 -11.78 3.01 -12.44
CA GLY A 109 -11.41 3.53 -13.75
C GLY A 109 -11.56 2.51 -14.90
N ASN A 110 -11.40 1.22 -14.64
CA ASN A 110 -11.74 0.19 -15.64
C ASN A 110 -13.25 0.11 -15.89
N MET A 111 -14.08 0.21 -14.84
CA MET A 111 -15.55 0.28 -14.99
C MET A 111 -15.99 1.50 -15.80
N GLN A 112 -15.25 2.61 -15.71
CA GLN A 112 -15.49 3.84 -16.47
C GLN A 112 -14.84 3.84 -17.85
N LEU A 113 -14.15 2.76 -18.26
CA LEU A 113 -13.41 2.67 -19.52
C LEU A 113 -12.36 3.78 -19.70
N ALA A 114 -11.76 4.25 -18.60
CA ALA A 114 -10.73 5.29 -18.65
C ALA A 114 -9.49 4.75 -19.37
N ALA A 115 -9.00 5.46 -20.39
CA ALA A 115 -7.82 5.05 -21.16
C ALA A 115 -6.56 4.90 -20.28
N SER A 116 -6.41 5.75 -19.26
CA SER A 116 -5.32 5.65 -18.28
C SER A 116 -5.38 4.35 -17.47
N SER A 117 -6.57 3.89 -17.10
CA SER A 117 -6.79 2.63 -16.38
C SER A 117 -6.47 1.40 -17.22
N TRP A 118 -6.82 1.45 -18.51
CA TRP A 118 -6.52 0.39 -19.46
C TRP A 118 -5.02 0.24 -19.72
N LEU A 119 -4.25 1.32 -19.61
CA LEU A 119 -2.79 1.25 -19.64
C LEU A 119 -2.20 0.82 -18.29
N PHE A 120 -2.67 1.40 -17.19
CA PHE A 120 -2.12 1.17 -15.86
C PHE A 120 -2.29 -0.29 -15.40
N SER A 121 -3.48 -0.87 -15.59
CA SER A 121 -3.83 -2.19 -15.07
C SER A 121 -2.92 -3.32 -15.59
N PRO A 122 -2.69 -3.47 -16.91
CA PRO A 122 -1.79 -4.51 -17.42
C PRO A 122 -0.33 -4.27 -17.01
N VAL A 123 0.14 -3.01 -16.98
CA VAL A 123 1.50 -2.68 -16.53
C VAL A 123 1.70 -3.04 -15.07
N MET A 124 0.74 -2.67 -14.21
CA MET A 124 0.74 -3.04 -12.79
C MET A 124 0.76 -4.56 -12.61
N ALA A 125 -0.08 -5.29 -13.36
CA ALA A 125 -0.15 -6.75 -13.30
C ALA A 125 1.17 -7.41 -13.75
N ALA A 126 1.75 -6.96 -14.86
CA ALA A 126 3.01 -7.47 -15.38
C ALA A 126 4.18 -7.20 -14.41
N ALA A 127 4.25 -5.99 -13.84
CA ALA A 127 5.26 -5.64 -12.85
C ALA A 127 5.13 -6.50 -11.58
N ALA A 128 3.90 -6.68 -11.06
CA ALA A 128 3.64 -7.51 -9.90
C ALA A 128 4.03 -8.97 -10.15
N ALA A 129 3.66 -9.53 -11.30
CA ALA A 129 4.06 -10.88 -11.71
C ALA A 129 5.58 -11.02 -11.84
N GLY A 130 6.24 -10.03 -12.46
CA GLY A 130 7.70 -9.98 -12.61
C GLY A 130 8.41 -9.96 -11.25
N VAL A 131 7.98 -9.12 -10.32
CA VAL A 131 8.54 -9.05 -8.96
C VAL A 131 8.29 -10.36 -8.20
N ALA A 132 7.09 -10.93 -8.29
CA ALA A 132 6.77 -12.21 -7.67
C ALA A 132 7.68 -13.34 -8.19
N HIS A 133 7.91 -13.38 -9.51
CA HIS A 133 8.79 -14.37 -10.13
C HIS A 133 10.26 -14.14 -9.77
N LEU A 134 10.71 -12.88 -9.69
CA LEU A 134 12.08 -12.56 -9.28
C LEU A 134 12.36 -12.96 -7.82
N LEU A 135 11.40 -12.74 -6.93
CA LEU A 135 11.55 -13.06 -5.51
C LEU A 135 11.37 -14.56 -5.22
N PHE A 136 10.38 -15.21 -5.85
CA PHE A 136 9.92 -16.56 -5.49
C PHE A 136 10.01 -17.59 -6.62
N GLY A 137 10.37 -17.21 -7.85
CA GLY A 137 10.37 -18.10 -9.02
C GLY A 137 11.54 -19.09 -9.08
N ARG A 138 12.57 -18.91 -8.24
CA ARG A 138 13.68 -19.87 -8.13
C ARG A 138 13.33 -21.00 -7.16
N PRO A 139 13.56 -22.28 -7.53
CA PRO A 139 13.44 -23.39 -6.61
C PRO A 139 14.33 -23.16 -5.39
N VAL A 140 13.75 -23.23 -4.19
CA VAL A 140 14.53 -23.27 -2.95
C VAL A 140 15.12 -24.67 -2.86
N ALA A 141 16.46 -24.78 -2.86
CA ALA A 141 17.13 -26.07 -2.66
C ALA A 141 16.60 -26.71 -1.37
N ARG A 142 16.06 -27.94 -1.47
CA ARG A 142 15.61 -28.69 -0.30
C ARG A 142 16.81 -28.83 0.64
N ALA A 143 16.73 -28.25 1.84
CA ALA A 143 17.62 -28.64 2.92
C ALA A 143 17.41 -30.14 3.14
N ARG A 144 18.49 -30.91 2.97
CA ARG A 144 18.54 -32.32 3.36
C ARG A 144 18.51 -32.44 4.87
#